data_AF-A0A8T3R708-F1
#
_entry.id   AF-A0A8T3R708-F1
#
_cell.length_a   1.000
_cell.length_b   1.000
_cell.length_c   1.000
_cell.angle_alpha   90.00
_cell.angle_beta   90.00
_cell.angle_gamma   90.00
#
_symmetry.space_group_name_H-M   'P 1'
#
loop_
_entity.id
_entity.type
_entity.pdbx_description
1 polymer ?
#
loop_
_entity_poly.entity_id
_entity_poly.type
_entity_poly.pdbx_seq_one_letter_code
_entity_poly.pdbx_strand_id
1 'polypeptide(L)'
;MAGTPWRIPAEHSASTWAWDEEPDLPERLVSIELTLLDGSGTRLALTHGPYGDGLTEAEDRKAHVEGWRHFLQRLAAGDTRGG
;
A
#
# COMPACT_ATOMS: atom_id res chain seq x y z
N MET A 1 -33.76 -9.62 18.06
CA MET A 1 -32.55 -10.38 17.67
C MET A 1 -31.72 -9.47 16.78
N ALA A 2 -30.64 -8.89 17.30
CA ALA A 2 -29.67 -8.18 16.47
C ALA A 2 -28.60 -9.19 16.06
N GLY A 3 -28.52 -9.52 14.77
CA GLY A 3 -27.47 -10.39 14.24
C GLY A 3 -26.12 -9.70 14.40
N THR A 4 -25.15 -10.41 14.96
CA THR A 4 -23.76 -9.97 14.98
C THR A 4 -23.33 -9.67 13.54
N PRO A 5 -22.82 -8.46 13.21
CA PRO A 5 -22.35 -8.19 11.86
C PRO A 5 -21.21 -9.17 11.55
N TRP A 6 -21.31 -9.85 10.41
CA TRP A 6 -20.26 -10.72 9.91
C TRP A 6 -18.97 -9.90 9.81
N ARG A 7 -17.94 -10.25 10.59
CA ARG A 7 -16.62 -9.65 10.42
C ARG A 7 -16.06 -10.19 9.12
N ILE A 8 -16.03 -9.36 8.09
CA ILE A 8 -15.25 -9.62 6.90
C ILE A 8 -13.77 -9.70 7.34
N PRO A 9 -13.07 -10.81 7.11
CA PRO A 9 -11.65 -10.90 7.44
C PRO A 9 -10.87 -9.89 6.61
N ALA A 10 -10.04 -9.09 7.28
CA ALA A 10 -9.04 -8.29 6.60
C ALA A 10 -7.81 -9.16 6.34
N GLU A 11 -7.34 -9.20 5.10
CA GLU A 11 -6.05 -9.81 4.78
C GLU A 11 -4.98 -8.72 4.88
N HIS A 12 -3.90 -9.02 5.59
CA HIS A 12 -2.79 -8.10 5.80
C HIS A 12 -1.48 -8.75 5.38
N SER A 13 -0.68 -8.04 4.58
CA SER A 13 0.68 -8.41 4.24
C SER A 13 1.62 -7.23 4.49
N ALA A 14 2.83 -7.53 4.97
CA ALA A 14 3.86 -6.54 5.20
C ALA A 14 5.21 -7.07 4.73
N SER A 15 5.96 -6.23 4.03
CA SER A 15 7.27 -6.56 3.46
C SER A 15 8.20 -5.36 3.57
N THR A 16 9.51 -5.60 3.62
CA THR A 16 10.49 -4.51 3.57
C THR A 16 10.75 -4.06 2.13
N TRP A 17 11.23 -2.83 1.97
CA TRP A 17 11.50 -2.18 0.70
C TRP A 17 12.75 -1.32 0.80
N ALA A 18 13.70 -1.52 -0.12
CA ALA A 18 14.89 -0.69 -0.29
C ALA A 18 15.21 -0.58 -1.78
N TRP A 19 15.83 0.55 -2.16
CA TRP A 19 16.34 0.74 -3.51
C TRP A 19 17.76 0.18 -3.60
N ASP A 20 18.02 -0.67 -4.60
CA ASP A 20 19.35 -1.26 -4.80
C ASP A 20 20.38 -0.18 -5.20
N GLU A 21 19.94 0.85 -5.95
CA GLU A 21 20.79 1.92 -6.47
C GLU A 21 20.98 3.10 -5.49
N GLU A 22 20.23 3.15 -4.39
CA GLU A 22 20.28 4.24 -3.40
C GLU A 22 20.52 3.69 -1.98
N PRO A 23 21.71 3.13 -1.70
CA PRO A 23 22.00 2.45 -0.43
C PRO A 23 22.02 3.38 0.79
N ASP A 24 22.08 4.69 0.58
CA ASP A 24 22.03 5.71 1.64
C ASP A 24 20.60 5.99 2.12
N LEU A 25 19.57 5.60 1.35
CA LEU A 25 18.19 5.65 1.80
C LEU A 25 17.87 4.47 2.71
N PRO A 26 17.14 4.67 3.81
CA PRO A 26 16.83 3.60 4.74
C PRO A 26 15.82 2.62 4.15
N GLU A 27 15.95 1.34 4.52
CA GLU A 27 14.92 0.34 4.28
C GLU A 27 13.59 0.76 4.95
N ARG A 28 12.48 0.56 4.24
CA ARG A 28 11.13 0.92 4.66
C ARG A 28 10.26 -0.31 4.77
N LEU A 29 9.12 -0.18 5.45
CA LEU A 29 8.05 -1.17 5.47
C LEU A 29 6.93 -0.76 4.50
N VAL A 30 6.46 -1.70 3.70
CA VAL A 30 5.23 -1.61 2.92
C VAL A 30 4.21 -2.56 3.52
N SER A 31 3.05 -2.04 3.92
CA SER A 31 1.93 -2.80 4.46
C SER A 31 0.71 -2.62 3.58
N ILE A 32 0.05 -3.73 3.25
CA ILE A 32 -1.18 -3.76 2.47
C ILE A 32 -2.26 -4.42 3.32
N GLU A 33 -3.39 -3.74 3.45
CA GLU A 33 -4.60 -4.25 4.09
C GLU A 33 -5.72 -4.31 3.06
N LEU A 34 -6.32 -5.49 2.91
CA LEU A 34 -7.50 -5.72 2.08
C LEU A 34 -8.71 -5.92 2.97
N THR A 35 -9.75 -5.13 2.75
CA THR A 35 -11.04 -5.28 3.41
C THR A 35 -12.11 -5.48 2.34
N LEU A 36 -12.78 -6.63 2.33
CA LEU A 36 -13.94 -6.79 1.44
C LEU A 36 -15.03 -5.81 1.89
N LEU A 37 -15.71 -5.21 0.93
CA LEU A 37 -16.84 -4.34 1.14
C LEU A 37 -18.10 -5.11 0.74
N ASP A 38 -19.13 -5.07 1.58
CA ASP A 38 -20.38 -5.78 1.31
C ASP A 38 -20.93 -5.42 -0.09
N GLY A 39 -20.92 -6.39 -0.99
CA GLY A 39 -21.46 -6.29 -2.35
C GLY A 39 -20.77 -5.29 -3.30
N SER A 40 -19.64 -4.68 -2.93
CA SER A 40 -19.10 -3.49 -3.61
C SER A 40 -17.61 -3.54 -3.94
N GLY A 41 -16.94 -4.66 -3.69
CA GLY A 41 -15.54 -4.89 -4.07
C GLY A 41 -14.61 -4.98 -2.86
N THR A 42 -13.34 -4.62 -3.04
CA THR A 42 -12.31 -4.69 -1.99
C THR A 42 -11.69 -3.31 -1.79
N ARG A 43 -11.65 -2.83 -0.55
CA ARG A 43 -10.83 -1.69 -0.17
C ARG A 43 -9.41 -2.16 0.08
N LEU A 44 -8.46 -1.56 -0.62
CA LEU A 44 -7.02 -1.71 -0.37
C LEU A 44 -6.52 -0.46 0.36
N ALA A 45 -5.93 -0.63 1.54
CA ALA A 45 -5.16 0.40 2.22
C ALA A 45 -3.67 0.05 2.15
N LEU A 46 -2.85 1.00 1.69
CA LEU A 46 -1.41 0.84 1.58
C LEU A 46 -0.72 1.84 2.49
N THR A 47 0.22 1.36 3.29
CA THR A 47 1.13 2.17 4.09
C THR A 47 2.55 1.91 3.63
N HIS A 48 3.31 2.96 3.33
CA HIS A 48 4.75 2.87 3.05
C HIS A 48 5.46 3.83 4.01
N GLY A 49 6.43 3.33 4.77
CA GLY A 49 7.22 4.12 5.71
C GLY A 49 7.82 3.25 6.82
N PRO A 50 8.13 3.80 8.00
CA PRO A 50 7.99 5.20 8.38
C PRO A 50 8.97 6.10 7.62
N TYR A 51 8.57 7.36 7.45
CA TYR A 51 9.47 8.44 7.00
C TYR A 51 9.89 9.28 8.21
N GLY A 52 11.15 9.68 8.24
CA GLY A 52 11.68 10.64 9.19
C GLY A 52 11.39 12.08 8.80
N ASP A 53 12.13 12.99 9.44
CA ASP A 53 12.11 14.43 9.14
C ASP A 53 13.26 14.82 8.21
N GLY A 54 13.07 15.92 7.48
CA GLY A 54 14.09 16.50 6.59
C GLY A 54 13.69 16.50 5.12
N LEU A 55 14.50 17.17 4.30
CA LEU A 55 14.20 17.36 2.88
C LEU A 55 14.25 16.03 2.11
N THR A 56 15.30 15.23 2.32
CA THR A 56 15.47 13.91 1.69
C THR A 56 14.28 12.99 1.99
N GLU A 57 13.87 12.89 3.26
CA GLU A 57 12.69 12.09 3.66
C GLU A 57 11.38 12.60 3.03
N ALA A 58 11.24 13.92 2.91
CA ALA A 58 10.05 14.52 2.28
C ALA A 58 10.00 14.28 0.77
N GLU A 59 11.14 14.36 0.09
CA GLU A 59 11.29 14.07 -1.34
C GLU A 59 11.06 12.59 -1.64
N ASP A 60 11.66 11.70 -0.86
CA ASP A 60 11.49 10.25 -0.97
C ASP A 60 10.03 9.84 -0.74
N ARG A 61 9.38 10.37 0.30
CA ARG A 61 7.94 10.16 0.53
C ARG A 61 7.09 10.64 -0.65
N LYS A 62 7.42 11.78 -1.24
CA LYS A 62 6.68 12.32 -2.39
C LYS A 62 6.81 11.40 -3.60
N ALA A 63 8.02 10.94 -3.90
CA ALA A 63 8.30 10.01 -5.00
C ALA A 63 7.51 8.69 -4.82
N HIS A 64 7.52 8.12 -3.62
CA HIS A 64 6.74 6.92 -3.31
C HIS A 64 5.23 7.12 -3.44
N VAL A 65 4.69 8.27 -3.00
CA VAL A 65 3.27 8.59 -3.16
C VAL A 65 2.90 8.69 -4.65
N GLU A 66 3.73 9.31 -5.47
CA GLU A 66 3.50 9.43 -6.91
C GLU A 66 3.56 8.06 -7.59
N GLY A 67 4.56 7.24 -7.27
CA GLY A 67 4.70 5.87 -7.77
C GLY A 67 3.49 4.99 -7.39
N TRP A 68 3.09 4.99 -6.12
CA TRP A 68 1.93 4.22 -5.68
C TRP A 68 0.63 4.68 -6.34
N ARG A 69 0.42 5.99 -6.51
CA ARG A 69 -0.76 6.50 -7.25
C ARG A 69 -0.82 5.96 -8.67
N HIS A 70 0.32 5.88 -9.36
CA HIS A 70 0.39 5.29 -10.70
C HIS A 70 0.01 3.80 -10.69
N PHE A 71 0.63 3.00 -9.82
CA PHE A 71 0.37 1.55 -9.79
C PHE A 71 -1.02 1.19 -9.29
N LEU A 72 -1.55 1.92 -8.29
CA LEU A 72 -2.90 1.67 -7.76
C LEU A 72 -3.99 2.00 -8.78
N GLN A 73 -3.80 3.02 -9.63
CA GLN A 73 -4.73 3.31 -10.73
C GLN A 73 -4.76 2.18 -11.75
N ARG A 74 -3.60 1.61 -12.10
CA ARG A 74 -3.50 0.45 -13.02
C ARG A 74 -4.16 -0.79 -12.43
N LEU A 75 -3.92 -1.04 -11.14
CA LEU A 75 -4.55 -2.14 -10.41
C LEU A 75 -6.08 -2.01 -10.41
N ALA A 76 -6.61 -0.81 -10.12
CA ALA A 76 -8.04 -0.55 -10.12
C ALA A 76 -8.67 -0.68 -11.53
N ALA A 77 -7.92 -0.38 -12.58
CA ALA A 77 -8.37 -0.56 -13.96
C ALA A 77 -8.37 -2.04 -14.43
N GLY A 78 -7.87 -2.96 -13.61
CA GLY A 78 -7.74 -4.37 -13.99
C GLY A 78 -6.67 -4.63 -15.05
N ASP A 79 -5.73 -3.69 -15.25
CA ASP A 79 -4.60 -3.89 -16.17
C ASP A 79 -3.53 -4.78 -15.52
N THR A 80 -3.89 -6.05 -15.33
CA THR A 80 -2.99 -7.12 -14.92
C THR A 80 -2.36 -7.73 -16.18
N ARG A 81 -1.48 -6.99 -16.87
CA ARG A 81 -0.57 -7.63 -17.83
C ARG A 81 0.47 -8.41 -17.02
N GLY A 82 0.21 -9.70 -16.86
CA GLY A 82 1.06 -10.64 -16.15
C GLY A 82 0.40 -12.02 -16.09
N GLY A 83 0.33 -12.68 -17.24
CA GLY A 83 0.26 -14.15 -17.37
C GLY A 83 1.54 -14.61 -18.05
#